data_AF-A0A183FTC0-F1
#
_entry.id   AF-A0A183FTC0-F1
#
_cell.length_a   1.000
_cell.length_b   1.000
_cell.length_c   1.000
_cell.angle_alpha   90.00
_cell.angle_beta   90.00
_cell.angle_gamma   90.00
#
_symmetry.space_group_name_H-M   'P 1'
#
loop_
_entity.id
_entity.type
_entity.pdbx_description
1 polymer ?
#
loop_
_entity_poly.entity_id
_entity_poly.type
_entity_poly.pdbx_seq_one_letter_code
_entity_poly.pdbx_strand_id
1 'polypeptide(L)'
;MMRLLVLLLALCILVSSAPNYQNKDCQTGFPPSPHRTVTYKKGTATKKGPPYLHRTVAYAKCDPGYTRQGYHTSECQFGEWERELGKCV
;
A
#
# COMPACT_ATOMS: atom_id res chain seq x y z
N MET A 1 34.96 11.74 -28.74
CA MET A 1 33.58 11.47 -29.18
C MET A 1 33.07 10.07 -28.78
N MET A 2 33.79 8.99 -29.09
CA MET A 2 33.37 7.61 -28.72
C MET A 2 33.24 7.35 -27.21
N ARG A 3 34.18 7.87 -26.38
CA ARG A 3 34.15 7.69 -24.92
C ARG A 3 32.95 8.34 -24.24
N LEU A 4 32.47 9.46 -24.77
CA LEU A 4 31.29 10.16 -24.25
C LEU A 4 30.01 9.38 -24.56
N LEU A 5 29.93 8.77 -25.75
CA LEU A 5 28.82 7.91 -26.16
C LEU A 5 28.70 6.66 -25.27
N VAL A 6 29.83 6.03 -24.94
CA VAL A 6 29.87 4.85 -24.06
C VAL A 6 29.42 5.18 -22.63
N LEU A 7 29.83 6.33 -22.09
CA LEU A 7 29.42 6.77 -20.75
C LEU A 7 27.92 7.08 -20.66
N LEU A 8 27.35 7.69 -21.71
CA LEU A 8 25.91 7.96 -21.79
C LEU A 8 25.08 6.67 -21.85
N LEU A 9 25.53 5.66 -22.61
CA LEU A 9 24.87 4.35 -22.66
C LEU A 9 24.93 3.62 -21.32
N ALA A 10 26.08 3.65 -20.63
CA ALA A 10 26.24 3.04 -19.31
C ALA A 10 25.33 3.67 -18.24
N LEU A 11 25.14 4.99 -18.26
CA LEU A 11 24.20 5.69 -17.37
C LEU A 11 22.74 5.28 -17.66
N CYS A 12 22.34 5.18 -18.93
CA CYS A 12 21.00 4.70 -19.30
C CYS A 12 20.73 3.29 -18.78
N ILE A 13 21.71 2.39 -18.88
CA ILE A 13 21.58 1.00 -18.39
C ILE A 13 21.42 0.99 -16.86
N LEU A 14 22.20 1.78 -16.13
CA LEU A 14 22.09 1.89 -14.66
C LEU A 14 20.74 2.45 -14.19
N VAL A 15 20.16 3.40 -14.92
CA VAL A 15 18.82 3.94 -14.64
C VAL A 15 17.74 2.90 -14.93
N SER A 16 17.92 2.07 -15.98
CA SER A 16 16.99 0.99 -16.33
C SER A 16 17.07 -0.23 -15.40
N SER A 17 18.21 -0.43 -14.73
CA SER A 17 18.46 -1.54 -13.82
C SER A 17 18.27 -1.20 -12.34
N ALA A 18 17.83 0.03 -12.02
CA ALA A 18 17.29 0.30 -10.70
C ALA A 18 16.17 -0.74 -10.47
N PRO A 19 16.16 -1.46 -9.33
CA PRO A 19 15.10 -2.41 -9.04
C PRO A 19 13.81 -1.64 -9.23
N ASN A 20 13.03 -2.08 -10.22
CA ASN A 20 11.80 -1.46 -10.65
C ASN A 20 11.05 -0.96 -9.41
N TYR A 21 10.81 0.35 -9.33
CA TYR A 21 9.97 0.95 -8.28
C TYR A 21 8.54 0.43 -8.52
N GLN A 22 8.32 -0.81 -8.13
CA GLN A 22 7.20 -1.58 -8.60
C GLN A 22 6.03 -1.22 -7.70
N ASN A 23 5.24 -0.25 -8.13
CA ASN A 23 3.95 0.12 -7.55
C ASN A 23 2.99 -1.07 -7.65
N LYS A 24 3.20 -2.10 -6.82
CA LYS A 24 2.37 -3.30 -6.77
C LYS A 24 1.14 -3.04 -5.90
N ASP A 25 0.03 -3.62 -6.33
CA ASP A 25 -1.27 -3.49 -5.69
C ASP A 25 -1.51 -4.65 -4.71
N CYS A 26 -2.23 -4.37 -3.64
CA CYS A 26 -2.59 -5.37 -2.64
C CYS A 26 -3.79 -6.18 -3.15
N GLN A 27 -3.61 -7.50 -3.23
CA GLN A 27 -4.57 -8.40 -3.87
C GLN A 27 -5.71 -8.81 -2.93
N THR A 28 -5.57 -8.58 -1.62
CA THR A 28 -6.56 -8.92 -0.62
C THR A 28 -6.77 -7.76 0.34
N GLY A 29 -7.94 -7.75 0.99
CA GLY A 29 -8.23 -6.85 2.10
C GLY A 29 -7.98 -7.53 3.44
N PHE A 30 -8.12 -6.78 4.52
CA PHE A 30 -8.10 -7.32 5.87
C PHE A 30 -9.32 -8.21 6.12
N PRO A 31 -9.15 -9.33 6.86
CA PRO A 31 -10.26 -10.19 7.23
C PRO A 31 -11.25 -9.48 8.18
N PRO A 32 -12.51 -9.96 8.23
CA PRO A 32 -13.47 -9.50 9.22
C PRO A 32 -12.93 -9.65 10.65
N SER A 33 -13.23 -8.68 11.51
CA SER A 33 -12.91 -8.73 12.94
C SER A 33 -14.11 -8.19 13.72
N PRO A 34 -14.41 -8.74 14.91
CA PRO A 34 -15.49 -8.23 15.76
C PRO A 34 -15.37 -6.72 15.99
N HIS A 35 -16.51 -6.04 15.91
CA HIS A 35 -16.66 -4.61 16.17
C HIS A 35 -15.79 -3.68 15.33
N ARG A 36 -15.25 -4.17 14.20
CA ARG A 36 -14.33 -3.43 13.34
C ARG A 36 -14.83 -3.43 11.90
N THR A 37 -15.07 -2.23 11.39
CA THR A 37 -15.32 -2.00 9.96
C THR A 37 -14.07 -1.42 9.31
N VAL A 38 -13.67 -1.94 8.14
CA VAL A 38 -12.51 -1.44 7.38
C VAL A 38 -12.97 -0.76 6.10
N THR A 39 -12.47 0.45 5.86
CA THR A 39 -12.72 1.21 4.62
C THR A 39 -11.41 1.47 3.88
N TYR A 40 -11.41 1.36 2.56
CA TYR A 40 -10.21 1.50 1.74
C TYR A 40 -10.30 2.75 0.88
N LYS A 41 -9.33 3.65 0.98
CA LYS A 41 -9.35 4.93 0.26
C LYS A 41 -8.03 5.22 -0.45
N LYS A 42 -8.12 5.78 -1.65
CA LYS A 42 -6.98 6.37 -2.37
C LYS A 42 -7.37 7.77 -2.83
N GLY A 43 -6.75 8.79 -2.23
CA GLY A 43 -7.25 10.16 -2.34
C GLY A 43 -8.69 10.25 -1.81
N THR A 44 -9.60 10.81 -2.60
CA THR A 44 -11.02 10.94 -2.25
C THR A 44 -11.86 9.71 -2.62
N ALA A 45 -11.32 8.78 -3.41
CA ALA A 45 -12.03 7.61 -3.89
C ALA A 45 -12.07 6.48 -2.84
N THR A 46 -13.24 5.89 -2.63
CA THR A 46 -13.41 4.68 -1.80
C THR A 46 -13.46 3.44 -2.69
N LYS A 47 -12.68 2.41 -2.36
CA LYS A 47 -12.61 1.14 -3.08
C LYS A 47 -13.37 0.06 -2.32
N LYS A 48 -14.25 -0.69 -3.00
CA LYS A 48 -15.10 -1.74 -2.39
C LYS A 48 -14.50 -3.16 -2.40
N GLY A 49 -13.33 -3.37 -3.01
CA GLY A 49 -12.68 -4.68 -3.08
C GLY A 49 -11.34 -4.65 -3.80
N PRO A 50 -10.58 -5.76 -3.77
CA PRO A 50 -9.29 -5.84 -4.44
C PRO A 50 -9.41 -5.82 -5.98
N PRO A 51 -8.29 -5.54 -6.70
CA PRO A 51 -7.02 -5.11 -6.14
C PRO A 51 -7.10 -3.68 -5.58
N TYR A 52 -6.37 -3.46 -4.47
CA TYR A 52 -6.21 -2.14 -3.86
C TYR A 52 -4.91 -1.52 -4.38
N LEU A 53 -5.05 -0.41 -5.11
CA LEU A 53 -3.91 0.21 -5.78
C LEU A 53 -2.82 0.58 -4.77
N HIS A 54 -1.55 0.55 -5.18
CA HIS A 54 -0.45 1.08 -4.36
C HIS A 54 -0.80 2.47 -3.77
N ARG A 55 -0.49 2.69 -2.49
CA ARG A 55 -0.87 3.86 -1.66
C ARG A 55 -2.36 3.99 -1.34
N THR A 56 -3.14 2.92 -1.51
CA THR A 56 -4.47 2.84 -0.89
C THR A 56 -4.27 2.69 0.62
N VAL A 57 -5.00 3.47 1.41
CA VAL A 57 -4.99 3.38 2.88
C VAL A 57 -6.25 2.67 3.35
N ALA A 58 -6.07 1.59 4.11
CA ALA A 58 -7.11 0.92 4.86
C ALA A 58 -7.29 1.64 6.20
N TYR A 59 -8.52 2.01 6.54
CA TYR A 59 -8.91 2.64 7.80
C TYR A 59 -9.86 1.72 8.56
N ALA A 60 -9.44 1.25 9.73
CA ALA A 60 -10.30 0.54 10.66
C ALA A 60 -11.05 1.54 11.56
N LYS A 61 -12.34 1.29 11.74
CA LYS A 61 -13.22 2.00 12.66
C LYS A 61 -13.86 1.00 13.61
N CYS A 62 -13.83 1.31 14.90
CA CYS A 62 -14.58 0.57 15.90
C CYS A 62 -16.05 0.99 15.93
N ASP A 63 -16.92 0.02 16.19
CA ASP A 63 -18.33 0.27 16.48
C ASP A 63 -18.47 1.13 17.75
N PRO A 64 -19.56 1.90 17.90
CA PRO A 64 -19.81 2.68 19.11
C PRO A 64 -19.74 1.81 20.37
N GLY A 65 -19.03 2.28 21.40
CA GLY A 65 -18.85 1.57 22.67
C GLY A 65 -17.58 0.70 22.75
N TYR A 66 -16.88 0.49 21.63
CA TYR A 66 -15.62 -0.26 21.61
C TYR A 66 -14.40 0.65 21.46
N THR A 67 -13.29 0.24 22.08
CA THR A 67 -12.04 0.99 22.12
C THR A 67 -11.01 0.40 21.17
N ARG A 68 -10.21 1.27 20.55
CA ARG A 68 -9.13 0.91 19.64
C ARG A 68 -7.94 0.30 20.39
N GLN A 69 -7.52 -0.90 19.99
CA GLN A 69 -6.27 -1.51 20.44
C GLN A 69 -5.36 -1.79 19.24
N GLY A 70 -4.21 -1.12 19.16
CA GLY A 70 -3.25 -1.24 18.06
C GLY A 70 -3.51 -0.29 16.88
N TYR A 71 -2.88 -0.57 15.73
CA TYR A 71 -2.97 0.31 14.54
C TYR A 71 -4.35 0.26 13.88
N HIS A 72 -4.87 1.42 13.48
CA HIS A 72 -6.16 1.52 12.80
C HIS A 72 -6.03 2.03 11.36
N THR A 73 -4.81 2.09 10.86
CA THR A 73 -4.48 2.46 9.49
C THR A 73 -3.38 1.55 8.95
N SER A 74 -3.47 1.18 7.68
CA SER A 74 -2.38 0.55 6.94
C SER A 74 -2.41 1.00 5.49
N GLU A 75 -1.28 1.45 4.97
CA GLU A 75 -1.08 1.72 3.56
C GLU A 75 -0.67 0.47 2.77
N CYS A 76 -1.18 0.32 1.55
CA CYS A 76 -0.74 -0.69 0.60
C CYS A 76 0.59 -0.25 -0.06
N GLN A 77 1.69 -0.88 0.31
CA GLN A 77 3.03 -0.60 -0.19
C GLN A 77 3.62 -1.83 -0.88
N PHE A 78 4.01 -1.66 -2.14
CA PHE A 78 4.70 -2.72 -2.91
C PHE A 78 3.98 -4.08 -2.90
N GLY A 79 2.65 -4.07 -2.88
CA GLY A 79 1.80 -5.27 -2.94
C GLY A 79 1.42 -5.84 -1.57
N GLU A 80 1.94 -5.25 -0.49
CA GLU A 80 1.71 -5.68 0.88
C GLU A 80 1.11 -4.55 1.72
N TRP A 81 0.32 -4.90 2.71
CA TRP A 81 -0.14 -3.94 3.70
C TRP A 81 1.01 -3.67 4.68
N GLU A 82 1.38 -2.39 4.86
CA GLU A 82 2.56 -2.02 5.66
C GLU A 82 2.50 -2.50 7.13
N ARG A 83 1.31 -2.80 7.66
CA ARG A 83 1.09 -3.34 9.02
C ARG A 83 -0.28 -4.00 9.16
N GLU A 84 -0.40 -4.87 10.16
CA GLU A 84 -1.68 -5.44 10.54
C GLU A 84 -2.59 -4.43 11.25
N LEU A 85 -3.90 -4.55 11.02
CA LEU A 85 -4.90 -3.75 11.73
C LEU A 85 -5.20 -4.36 13.10
N GLY A 86 -5.21 -3.50 14.10
CA GLY A 86 -5.57 -3.77 15.48
C GLY A 86 -7.05 -4.12 15.68
N LYS A 87 -7.41 -4.44 16.92
CA LYS A 87 -8.74 -4.91 17.30
C LYS A 87 -9.55 -3.81 17.97
N CYS A 88 -10.85 -4.05 18.07
CA CYS A 88 -11.78 -3.25 18.86
C CYS A 88 -12.22 -4.10 20.06
N VAL A 89 -12.08 -3.56 21.27
CA VAL A 89 -12.34 -4.25 22.55
C VAL A 89 -13.24 -3.46 23.47
#